data_AF-A0AAD6BKE6-F1
#
_entry.id   AF-A0AAD6BKE6-F1
#
_cell.length_a   1.000
_cell.length_b   1.000
_cell.length_c   1.000
_cell.angle_alpha   90.00
_cell.angle_beta   90.00
_cell.angle_gamma   90.00
#
_symmetry.space_group_name_H-M   'P 1'
#
loop_
_entity.id
_entity.type
_entity.pdbx_description
1 polymer ?
#
loop_
_entity_poly.entity_id
_entity_poly.type
_entity_poly.pdbx_seq_one_letter_code
_entity_poly.pdbx_strand_id
1 'polypeptide(L)'
;MVEKLESFTRKLELFESDISTGRLLHFSTLKSQALGQVTELMVDFIKQLRANFTSRFEDYSIPKDIIAFVRDPLTVRPSGDFTSQAKQMIPSLDEAALEMELIDFQTSSLVSDALRSAES
;
A
#
# COMPACT_ATOMS: atom_id res chain seq x y z
N MET A 1 -9.38 2.62 -5.51
CA MET A 1 -9.85 3.11 -4.18
C MET A 1 -8.77 2.87 -3.13
N VAL A 2 -8.25 1.65 -3.02
CA VAL A 2 -7.23 1.25 -2.04
C VAL A 2 -5.93 2.06 -2.17
N GLU A 3 -5.43 2.29 -3.38
CA GLU A 3 -4.23 3.14 -3.57
C GLU A 3 -4.43 4.58 -3.05
N LYS A 4 -5.65 5.13 -3.19
CA LYS A 4 -5.97 6.48 -2.67
C LYS A 4 -6.02 6.47 -1.14
N LEU A 5 -6.56 5.40 -0.56
CA LEU A 5 -6.61 5.19 0.89
C LEU A 5 -5.20 5.07 1.50
N GLU A 6 -4.35 4.25 0.88
CA GLU A 6 -2.95 4.08 1.31
C GLU A 6 -2.17 5.39 1.14
N SER A 7 -2.34 6.09 0.01
CA SER A 7 -1.74 7.40 -0.21
C SER A 7 -2.15 8.42 0.85
N PHE A 8 -3.43 8.47 1.21
CA PHE A 8 -3.91 9.39 2.23
C PHE A 8 -3.38 9.04 3.62
N THR A 9 -3.35 7.76 3.98
CA THR A 9 -2.78 7.28 5.24
C THR A 9 -1.33 7.71 5.39
N ARG A 10 -0.51 7.50 4.34
CA ARG A 10 0.90 7.95 4.31
C ARG A 10 1.05 9.46 4.40
N LYS A 11 0.11 10.24 3.85
CA LYS A 11 0.11 11.70 4.00
C LYS A 11 -0.17 12.13 5.44
N LEU A 12 -1.09 11.46 6.14
CA LEU A 12 -1.35 11.73 7.56
C LEU A 12 -0.13 11.41 8.43
N GLU A 13 0.57 10.30 8.15
CA GLU A 13 1.85 9.96 8.79
C GLU A 13 2.92 11.03 8.58
N LEU A 14 3.05 11.51 7.34
CA LEU A 14 3.96 12.59 6.99
C LEU A 14 3.61 13.87 7.75
N PHE A 15 2.32 14.23 7.83
CA PHE A 15 1.87 15.43 8.54
C PHE A 15 2.07 15.32 10.05
N GLU A 16 1.82 14.15 10.64
CA GLU A 16 2.10 13.88 12.05
C GLU A 16 3.59 14.08 12.37
N SER A 17 4.48 13.55 11.53
CA SER A 17 5.93 13.74 11.69
C SER A 17 6.35 15.19 11.49
N ASP A 18 5.80 15.88 10.48
CA ASP A 18 6.18 17.26 10.14
C ASP A 18 5.75 18.25 11.24
N ILE A 19 4.58 18.04 11.86
CA ILE A 19 4.13 18.86 12.99
C ILE A 19 4.87 18.53 14.28
N SER A 20 5.11 17.23 14.57
CA SER A 20 5.77 16.80 15.82
C SER A 20 7.24 17.22 15.89
N THR A 21 7.91 17.35 14.73
CA THR A 21 9.31 17.79 14.65
C THR A 21 9.46 19.31 14.59
N GLY A 22 8.36 20.06 14.47
CA GLY A 22 8.40 21.52 14.30
C GLY A 22 8.98 21.99 12.96
N ARG A 23 9.18 21.09 12.00
CA ARG A 23 9.74 21.44 10.67
C ARG A 23 8.74 22.25 9.84
N LEU A 24 7.46 21.92 9.98
CA LEU A 24 6.31 22.65 9.43
C LEU A 24 6.42 22.92 7.91
N LEU A 25 6.91 21.96 7.13
CA LEU A 25 6.96 22.08 5.67
C LEU A 25 5.56 22.09 5.04
N HIS A 26 4.63 21.34 5.62
CA HIS A 26 3.26 21.17 5.12
C HIS A 26 2.25 22.06 5.86
N PHE A 27 2.70 22.85 6.83
CA PHE A 27 1.89 23.77 7.62
C PHE A 27 2.37 25.22 7.45
N SER A 28 2.42 25.71 6.21
CA SER A 28 2.95 27.03 5.84
C SER A 28 2.24 28.20 6.56
N THR A 29 0.92 28.10 6.74
CA THR A 29 0.16 29.09 7.51
C THR A 29 0.55 29.10 8.98
N LEU A 30 0.69 27.92 9.61
CA LEU A 30 1.13 27.82 11.01
C LEU A 30 2.56 28.36 11.18
N LYS A 31 3.44 28.02 10.23
CA LYS A 31 4.82 28.50 10.20
C LYS A 31 4.92 30.02 10.08
N SER A 32 4.06 30.64 9.30
CA SER A 32 4.11 32.10 9.05
C SER A 32 3.30 32.92 10.05
N GLN A 33 2.12 32.47 10.47
CA GLN A 33 1.20 33.26 11.30
C GLN A 33 1.32 33.00 12.81
N ALA A 34 1.82 31.84 13.24
CA ALA A 34 1.99 31.51 14.66
C ALA A 34 3.47 31.54 15.10
N LEU A 35 4.37 32.13 14.30
CA LEU A 35 5.83 32.02 14.48
C LEU A 35 6.32 30.57 14.58
N GLY A 36 5.56 29.62 14.02
CA GLY A 36 5.82 28.18 14.16
C GLY A 36 5.61 27.62 15.56
N GLN A 37 4.89 28.30 16.45
CA GLN A 37 4.49 27.72 17.74
C GLN A 37 3.51 26.56 17.52
N VAL A 38 4.01 25.36 17.78
CA VAL A 38 3.23 24.12 17.82
C VAL A 38 2.87 23.82 19.26
N THR A 39 1.60 23.57 19.54
CA THR A 39 1.14 23.10 20.85
C THR A 39 0.94 21.59 20.83
N GLU A 40 0.96 20.97 22.01
CA GLU A 40 0.64 19.53 22.15
C GLU A 40 -0.75 19.20 21.59
N LEU A 41 -1.74 20.08 21.80
CA LEU A 41 -3.09 19.91 21.26
C LEU A 41 -3.13 19.81 19.72
N MET A 42 -2.28 20.58 19.03
CA MET A 42 -2.20 20.51 17.56
C MET A 42 -1.60 19.19 17.09
N VAL A 43 -0.57 18.70 17.79
CA VAL A 43 0.05 17.40 17.51
C VAL A 43 -0.94 16.26 17.76
N ASP A 44 -1.62 16.31 18.91
CA ASP A 44 -2.61 15.32 19.30
C ASP A 44 -3.81 15.28 18.36
N PHE A 45 -4.23 16.43 17.83
CA PHE A 45 -5.27 16.49 16.82
C PHE A 45 -4.89 15.68 15.55
N ILE A 46 -3.67 15.84 15.03
CA ILE A 46 -3.23 15.10 13.84
C ILE A 46 -3.10 13.61 14.14
N LYS A 47 -2.59 13.24 15.32
CA LYS A 47 -2.53 11.83 15.77
C LYS A 47 -3.92 11.20 15.85
N GLN A 48 -4.88 11.89 16.44
CA GLN A 48 -6.26 11.42 16.54
C GLN A 48 -6.93 11.32 15.17
N LEU A 49 -6.69 12.29 14.28
CA LEU A 49 -7.18 12.26 12.91
C LEU A 49 -6.63 11.03 12.15
N ARG A 50 -5.34 10.76 12.27
CA ARG A 50 -4.71 9.55 11.70
C ARG A 50 -5.32 8.30 12.27
N ALA A 51 -5.37 8.16 13.59
CA ALA A 51 -5.93 6.98 14.25
C ALA A 51 -7.39 6.73 13.83
N ASN A 52 -8.22 7.78 13.79
CA ASN A 52 -9.61 7.70 13.36
C ASN A 52 -9.74 7.28 11.90
N PHE A 53 -8.88 7.80 11.03
CA PHE A 53 -8.87 7.42 9.62
C PHE A 53 -8.47 5.95 9.46
N THR A 54 -7.36 5.52 10.09
CA THR A 54 -6.91 4.14 10.05
C THR A 54 -7.98 3.17 10.56
N SER A 55 -8.61 3.46 11.71
CA SER A 55 -9.64 2.57 12.26
C SER A 55 -10.89 2.46 11.37
N ARG A 56 -11.28 3.54 10.67
CA ARG A 56 -12.46 3.53 9.79
C ARG A 56 -12.24 2.71 8.52
N PHE A 57 -10.99 2.50 8.14
CA PHE A 57 -10.65 1.85 6.88
C PHE A 57 -9.77 0.60 7.05
N GLU A 58 -9.66 0.08 8.27
CA GLU A 58 -8.90 -1.13 8.58
C GLU A 58 -9.41 -2.33 7.77
N ASP A 59 -10.73 -2.46 7.63
CA ASP A 59 -11.39 -3.50 6.82
C ASP A 59 -11.10 -3.40 5.31
N TYR A 60 -10.61 -2.25 4.84
CA TYR A 60 -10.24 -2.01 3.44
C TYR A 60 -8.75 -2.20 3.18
N SER A 61 -7.99 -2.66 4.18
CA SER A 61 -6.58 -3.00 4.01
C SER A 61 -6.45 -4.20 3.08
N ILE A 62 -5.81 -3.98 1.93
CA ILE A 62 -5.45 -5.07 1.01
C ILE A 62 -3.94 -5.30 1.16
N PRO A 63 -3.48 -6.55 1.35
CA PRO A 63 -2.06 -6.86 1.41
C PRO A 63 -1.33 -6.39 0.16
N LYS A 64 -0.09 -5.90 0.34
CA LYS A 64 0.69 -5.32 -0.76
C LYS A 64 0.94 -6.30 -1.90
N ASP A 65 1.12 -7.58 -1.59
CA ASP A 65 1.39 -8.59 -2.62
C ASP A 65 0.13 -8.88 -3.46
N ILE A 66 -1.07 -8.76 -2.88
CA ILE A 66 -2.33 -8.82 -3.63
C ILE A 66 -2.44 -7.62 -4.59
N ILE A 67 -2.08 -6.42 -4.13
CA ILE A 67 -2.05 -5.23 -5.00
C ILE A 67 -1.02 -5.39 -6.12
N ALA A 68 0.17 -5.92 -5.80
CA ALA A 68 1.23 -6.19 -6.76
C ALA A 68 0.76 -7.19 -7.83
N PHE A 69 0.12 -8.29 -7.43
CA PHE A 69 -0.45 -9.28 -8.33
C PHE A 69 -1.51 -8.67 -9.27
N VAL A 70 -2.44 -7.87 -8.75
CA VAL A 70 -3.48 -7.21 -9.59
C VAL A 70 -2.85 -6.25 -10.60
N ARG A 71 -1.73 -5.61 -10.25
CA ARG A 71 -1.02 -4.70 -11.15
C ARG A 71 -0.21 -5.45 -12.20
N ASP A 72 0.55 -6.44 -11.76
CA ASP A 72 1.40 -7.27 -12.60
C ASP A 72 1.60 -8.66 -11.95
N PRO A 73 0.90 -9.70 -12.46
CA PRO A 73 1.02 -11.07 -11.95
C PRO A 73 2.43 -11.67 -12.05
N LEU A 74 3.31 -11.10 -12.88
CA LEU A 74 4.69 -11.59 -13.04
C LEU A 74 5.61 -11.16 -11.88
N THR A 75 5.17 -10.22 -11.04
CA THR A 75 5.99 -9.66 -9.97
C THR A 75 5.88 -10.40 -8.65
N VAL A 76 4.85 -11.24 -8.48
CA VAL A 76 4.63 -12.00 -7.25
C VAL A 76 5.27 -13.37 -7.32
N ARG A 77 5.65 -13.90 -6.16
CA ARG A 77 6.16 -15.27 -6.07
C ARG A 77 4.98 -16.24 -6.09
N PRO A 78 5.04 -17.32 -6.90
CA PRO A 78 3.97 -18.31 -6.95
C PRO A 78 3.74 -19.06 -5.64
N SER A 79 4.71 -19.05 -4.73
CA SER A 79 4.60 -19.70 -3.42
C SER A 79 4.92 -18.74 -2.28
N GLY A 80 4.33 -19.02 -1.12
CA GLY A 80 4.54 -18.28 0.12
C GLY A 80 3.44 -17.26 0.44
N ASP A 81 3.82 -16.13 1.03
CA ASP A 81 2.89 -15.21 1.70
C ASP A 81 1.74 -14.71 0.79
N PHE A 82 1.94 -14.59 -0.53
CA PHE A 82 0.91 -14.15 -1.46
C PHE A 82 -0.29 -15.10 -1.53
N THR A 83 -0.06 -16.40 -1.72
CA THR A 83 -1.15 -17.37 -1.91
C THR A 83 -1.94 -17.57 -0.62
N SER A 84 -1.26 -17.54 0.52
CA SER A 84 -1.90 -17.52 1.84
C SER A 84 -2.72 -16.24 2.09
N GLN A 85 -2.22 -15.06 1.68
CA GLN A 85 -2.99 -13.81 1.74
C GLN A 85 -4.21 -13.84 0.82
N ALA A 86 -4.08 -14.43 -0.38
CA ALA A 86 -5.19 -14.57 -1.32
C ALA A 86 -6.28 -15.47 -0.76
N LYS A 87 -5.91 -16.58 -0.09
CA LYS A 87 -6.84 -17.48 0.60
C LYS A 87 -7.59 -16.80 1.75
N GLN A 88 -6.94 -15.93 2.50
CA GLN A 88 -7.59 -15.16 3.57
C GLN A 88 -8.66 -14.22 3.01
N MET A 89 -8.40 -13.57 1.86
CA MET A 89 -9.35 -12.67 1.21
C MET A 89 -10.47 -13.42 0.47
N ILE A 90 -10.16 -14.60 -0.08
CA ILE A 90 -11.09 -15.45 -0.81
C ILE A 90 -11.08 -16.83 -0.17
N PRO A 91 -11.87 -17.08 0.89
CA PRO A 91 -11.83 -18.33 1.65
C PRO A 91 -12.12 -19.58 0.81
N SER A 92 -12.80 -19.45 -0.33
CA SER A 92 -13.08 -20.54 -1.27
C SER A 92 -11.93 -20.88 -2.23
N LEU A 93 -10.87 -20.09 -2.27
CA LEU A 93 -9.72 -20.28 -3.17
C LEU A 93 -8.98 -21.59 -2.85
N ASP A 94 -8.58 -22.35 -3.86
CA ASP A 94 -7.63 -23.46 -3.70
C ASP A 94 -6.22 -22.89 -3.83
N GLU A 95 -5.47 -22.93 -2.72
CA GLU A 95 -4.12 -22.36 -2.65
C GLU A 95 -3.16 -23.11 -3.56
N ALA A 96 -3.17 -24.45 -3.54
CA ALA A 96 -2.26 -25.28 -4.32
C ALA A 96 -2.53 -25.15 -5.82
N ALA A 97 -3.80 -25.09 -6.22
CA ALA A 97 -4.15 -24.84 -7.62
C ALA A 97 -3.67 -23.46 -8.09
N LEU A 98 -3.80 -22.42 -7.25
CA LEU A 98 -3.32 -21.09 -7.58
C LEU A 98 -1.80 -21.05 -7.77
N GLU A 99 -1.03 -21.72 -6.90
CA GLU A 99 0.44 -21.77 -7.04
C GLU A 99 0.85 -22.37 -8.41
N MET A 100 0.22 -23.49 -8.80
CA MET A 100 0.49 -24.16 -10.06
C MET A 100 0.13 -23.30 -11.28
N GLU A 101 -1.07 -22.74 -11.30
CA GLU A 101 -1.54 -21.87 -12.39
C GLU A 101 -0.64 -20.62 -12.55
N LEU A 102 -0.15 -20.07 -11.43
CA LEU A 102 0.71 -18.91 -11.46
C LEU A 102 2.10 -19.23 -12.03
N ILE A 103 2.65 -20.42 -11.73
CA ILE A 103 3.90 -20.91 -12.35
C ILE A 103 3.73 -21.05 -13.86
N ASP A 104 2.64 -21.67 -14.30
CA ASP A 104 2.36 -21.90 -15.72
C ASP A 104 2.19 -20.57 -16.46
N PHE A 105 1.42 -19.64 -15.88
CA PHE A 105 1.22 -18.29 -16.42
C PHE A 105 2.54 -17.53 -16.59
N GLN A 106 3.37 -17.48 -15.53
CA GLN A 106 4.63 -16.75 -15.55
C GLN A 106 5.62 -17.35 -16.57
N THR A 107 5.70 -18.69 -16.63
CA THR A 107 6.56 -19.39 -17.58
C THR A 107 6.13 -19.13 -19.01
N SER A 108 4.83 -19.20 -19.31
CA SER A 108 4.30 -18.93 -20.65
C SER A 108 4.59 -17.49 -21.10
N SER A 109 4.47 -16.51 -20.20
CA SER A 109 4.76 -15.11 -20.52
C SER A 109 6.22 -14.91 -20.88
N LEU A 110 7.15 -15.46 -20.07
CA LEU A 110 8.59 -15.37 -20.31
C LEU A 110 9.00 -15.98 -21.65
N VAL A 111 8.43 -17.14 -22.00
CA VAL A 111 8.70 -17.80 -23.29
C VAL A 111 8.17 -16.96 -24.46
N SER A 112 6.97 -16.39 -24.34
CA SER A 112 6.40 -15.55 -25.39
C SER A 112 7.25 -14.31 -25.65
N ASP A 113 7.74 -13.65 -24.60
CA ASP A 113 8.58 -12.45 -24.74
C ASP A 113 9.95 -12.78 -25.34
N ALA A 114 10.55 -13.92 -24.97
CA ALA A 114 11.80 -14.39 -25.55
C ALA A 114 11.67 -14.67 -27.06
N LEU A 115 10.57 -15.28 -27.50
CA LEU A 115 10.29 -15.54 -28.92
C LEU A 115 10.15 -14.24 -29.71
N ARG A 116 9.37 -13.28 -29.21
CA ARG A 116 9.17 -11.98 -29.86
C ARG A 116 10.48 -11.19 -30.00
N SER A 117 11.36 -11.30 -29.00
CA SER A 117 12.68 -10.65 -29.01
C SER A 117 13.66 -11.29 -30.00
N ALA A 118 13.52 -12.59 -30.28
CA ALA A 118 14.35 -13.31 -31.24
C ALA A 118 13.93 -13.09 -32.71
N GLU A 119 12.68 -12.67 -32.93
CA GLU A 119 12.12 -12.36 -34.25
C GLU A 119 12.28 -10.88 -34.68
N SER A 120 12.83 -10.04 -33.79
CA SER A 120 13.08 -8.60 -34.02
C SER A 120 14.53 -8.32 -34.41
#